data_AF-A0A1G7VXD2-F1
#
_entry.id   AF-A0A1G7VXD2-F1
#
_cell.length_a   1.000
_cell.length_b   1.000
_cell.length_c   1.000
_cell.angle_alpha   90.00
_cell.angle_beta   90.00
_cell.angle_gamma   90.00
#
_symmetry.space_group_name_H-M   'P 1'
#
loop_
_entity.id
_entity.type
_entity.pdbx_description
1 polymer ?
#
loop_
_entity_poly.entity_id
_entity_poly.type
_entity_poly.pdbx_seq_one_letter_code
_entity_poly.pdbx_strand_id
1 'polypeptide(L)'
;YIMKTSLKELWQPSGAWQWRCRWKTWLRMAAESEIESLSRFARRLKTYWRGILARVRWPMHTGQLEGINNRIKVMKRMAYGYRDSDFFFLKIKAAFPGNP
;
A
#
# COMPACT_ATOMS: atom_id res chain seq x y z
N TYR A 1 -1.11 -8.91 20.05
CA TYR A 1 0.19 -8.21 19.96
C TYR A 1 1.18 -8.97 19.05
N ILE A 2 1.36 -10.28 19.23
CA ILE A 2 2.32 -11.13 18.49
C ILE A 2 2.15 -11.07 16.96
N MET A 3 0.93 -11.21 16.43
CA MET A 3 0.68 -11.23 14.97
C MET A 3 1.02 -9.92 14.25
N LYS A 4 0.99 -8.79 14.97
CA LYS A 4 1.38 -7.49 14.44
C LYS A 4 2.91 -7.40 14.34
N THR A 5 3.61 -7.91 15.34
CA THR A 5 5.08 -7.92 15.37
C THR A 5 5.63 -8.86 14.30
N SER A 6 5.10 -10.07 14.16
CA SER A 6 5.51 -11.02 13.12
C SER A 6 5.20 -10.52 11.71
N LEU A 7 4.12 -9.74 11.53
CA LEU A 7 3.85 -9.07 10.26
C LEU A 7 4.95 -8.05 9.93
N LYS A 8 5.39 -7.24 10.90
CA LYS A 8 6.46 -6.23 10.68
C LYS A 8 7.79 -6.84 10.27
N GLU A 9 8.10 -8.04 10.74
CA GLU A 9 9.34 -8.76 10.36
C GLU A 9 9.43 -9.05 8.86
N LEU A 10 8.30 -9.08 8.14
CA LEU A 10 8.27 -9.24 6.68
C LEU A 10 8.83 -8.04 5.92
N TRP A 11 8.99 -6.87 6.56
CA TRP A 11 9.60 -5.69 5.96
C TRP A 11 11.11 -5.62 6.16
N GLN A 12 11.69 -6.57 6.91
CA GLN A 12 13.14 -6.64 7.05
C GLN A 12 13.78 -7.15 5.74
N PRO A 13 14.96 -6.62 5.37
CA PRO A 13 15.69 -7.08 4.19
C PRO A 13 15.92 -8.60 4.28
N SER A 14 15.36 -9.34 3.32
CA SER A 14 15.49 -10.79 3.26
C SER A 14 15.34 -11.26 1.81
N GLY A 15 15.92 -12.41 1.50
CA GLY A 15 15.80 -13.00 0.16
C GLY A 15 14.34 -13.31 -0.18
N ALA A 16 13.97 -13.23 -1.46
CA ALA A 16 12.59 -13.41 -1.91
C ALA A 16 11.96 -14.75 -1.46
N TRP A 17 12.78 -15.81 -1.40
CA TRP A 17 12.35 -17.12 -0.92
C TRP A 17 12.10 -17.13 0.59
N GLN A 18 13.02 -16.57 1.37
CA GLN A 18 12.88 -16.46 2.83
C GLN A 18 11.66 -15.62 3.21
N TRP A 19 11.45 -14.51 2.50
CA TRP A 19 10.24 -13.69 2.63
C TRP A 19 8.98 -14.50 2.36
N ARG A 20 8.96 -15.29 1.28
CA ARG A 20 7.81 -16.12 0.88
C ARG A 20 7.50 -17.20 1.91
N CYS A 21 8.53 -17.81 2.51
CA CYS A 21 8.36 -18.77 3.59
C CYS A 21 7.73 -18.10 4.82
N ARG A 22 8.29 -17.00 5.30
CA ARG A 22 7.74 -16.23 6.43
C ARG A 22 6.30 -15.77 6.18
N TRP A 23 6.01 -15.32 4.95
CA TRP A 23 4.67 -14.91 4.52
C TRP A 23 3.65 -16.07 4.62
N LYS A 24 4.01 -17.26 4.13
CA LYS A 24 3.14 -18.45 4.23
C LYS A 24 2.92 -18.86 5.68
N THR A 25 3.96 -18.84 6.51
CA THR A 25 3.84 -19.17 7.94
C THR A 25 2.92 -18.18 8.64
N TRP A 26 3.07 -16.88 8.37
CA TRP A 26 2.19 -15.85 8.94
C TRP A 26 0.72 -16.03 8.52
N LEU A 27 0.45 -16.34 7.24
CA LEU A 27 -0.91 -16.63 6.78
C LEU A 27 -1.52 -17.83 7.48
N ARG A 28 -0.72 -18.86 7.76
CA ARG A 28 -1.15 -20.04 8.51
C ARG A 28 -1.51 -19.68 9.95
N MET A 29 -0.62 -18.96 10.65
CA MET A 29 -0.89 -18.48 12.01
C MET A 29 -2.15 -17.61 12.07
N ALA A 30 -2.36 -16.74 11.08
CA ALA A 30 -3.55 -15.89 11.00
C ALA A 30 -4.83 -16.70 10.83
N ALA A 31 -4.80 -17.77 10.04
CA ALA A 31 -5.94 -18.68 9.85
C ALA A 31 -6.21 -19.53 11.10
N GLU A 32 -5.16 -20.01 11.78
CA GLU A 32 -5.26 -20.82 13.00
C GLU A 32 -5.61 -20.00 14.26
N SER A 33 -5.51 -18.67 14.19
CA SER A 33 -5.76 -17.79 15.35
C SER A 33 -7.22 -17.69 15.79
N GLU A 34 -8.16 -18.25 15.03
CA GLU A 34 -9.63 -18.14 15.23
C GLU A 34 -10.19 -16.70 15.31
N ILE A 35 -9.35 -15.69 15.09
CA ILE A 35 -9.77 -14.29 15.06
C ILE A 35 -10.31 -13.99 13.66
N GLU A 36 -11.63 -13.88 13.53
CA GLU A 36 -12.27 -13.69 12.23
C GLU A 36 -11.78 -12.42 11.51
N SER A 37 -11.62 -11.31 12.25
CA SER A 37 -11.12 -10.05 11.69
C SER A 37 -9.71 -10.18 11.12
N LEU A 38 -8.83 -10.93 11.79
CA LEU A 38 -7.47 -11.19 11.33
C LEU A 38 -7.46 -12.14 10.14
N SER A 39 -8.25 -13.21 10.18
CA SER A 39 -8.42 -14.14 9.06
C SER A 39 -8.92 -13.43 7.79
N ARG A 40 -9.90 -12.54 7.94
CA ARG A 40 -10.45 -11.73 6.85
C ARG A 40 -9.40 -10.77 6.28
N PHE A 41 -8.62 -10.13 7.15
CA PHE A 41 -7.50 -9.27 6.76
C PHE A 41 -6.42 -10.05 5.99
N ALA A 42 -5.99 -11.20 6.52
CA ALA A 42 -4.99 -12.07 5.90
C ALA A 42 -5.44 -12.55 4.51
N ARG A 43 -6.72 -12.89 4.35
CA ARG A 43 -7.31 -13.30 3.07
C ARG A 43 -7.24 -12.19 2.02
N ARG A 44 -7.56 -10.94 2.41
CA ARG A 44 -7.42 -9.78 1.52
C ARG A 44 -5.96 -9.52 1.16
N LEU A 45 -5.07 -9.57 2.16
CA LEU A 45 -3.64 -9.30 1.97
C LEU A 45 -2.95 -10.36 1.09
N LYS A 46 -3.42 -11.61 1.13
CA LYS A 46 -2.95 -12.73 0.28
C LYS A 46 -2.97 -12.42 -1.20
N THR A 47 -3.93 -11.65 -1.72
CA THR A 47 -3.99 -11.33 -3.15
C THR A 47 -2.87 -10.38 -3.59
N TYR A 48 -2.39 -9.52 -2.67
CA TYR A 48 -1.43 -8.46 -2.96
C TYR A 48 0.04 -8.83 -2.71
N TRP A 49 0.31 -10.10 -2.35
CA TRP A 49 1.64 -10.55 -1.91
C TRP A 49 2.78 -10.24 -2.90
N ARG A 50 2.49 -10.24 -4.21
CA ARG A 50 3.48 -9.92 -5.26
C ARG A 50 3.97 -8.49 -5.16
N GLY A 51 3.05 -7.54 -4.96
CA GLY A 51 3.38 -6.12 -4.81
C GLY A 51 4.13 -5.83 -3.51
N ILE A 52 3.74 -6.51 -2.43
CA ILE A 52 4.43 -6.39 -1.13
C ILE A 52 5.88 -6.89 -1.25
N LEU A 53 6.09 -8.07 -1.85
CA LEU A 53 7.42 -8.61 -2.10
C LEU A 53 8.25 -7.74 -3.06
N ALA A 54 7.61 -7.14 -4.08
CA ALA A 54 8.28 -6.22 -4.98
C ALA A 54 8.83 -5.00 -4.24
N ARG A 55 8.09 -4.46 -3.26
CA ARG A 55 8.55 -3.34 -2.43
C ARG A 55 9.69 -3.71 -1.47
N VAL A 56 9.72 -4.95 -0.98
CA VAL A 56 10.85 -5.44 -0.16
C VAL A 56 12.12 -5.57 -0.99
N ARG A 57 12.01 -5.95 -2.28
CA ARG A 57 13.16 -6.02 -3.21
C ARG A 57 13.58 -4.66 -3.74
N TRP A 58 12.62 -3.79 -4.02
CA TRP A 58 12.83 -2.46 -4.58
C TRP A 58 12.19 -1.44 -3.64
N PRO A 59 12.97 -0.82 -2.74
CA PRO A 59 12.46 0.15 -1.79
C PRO A 59 11.89 1.38 -2.52
N MET A 60 10.60 1.35 -2.86
CA MET A 60 9.90 2.52 -3.38
C MET A 60 9.47 3.40 -2.22
N HIS A 61 9.96 4.64 -2.21
CA HIS A 61 9.52 5.67 -1.28
C HIS A 61 8.12 6.17 -1.68
N THR A 62 7.13 6.03 -0.79
CA THR A 62 5.76 6.50 -1.06
C THR A 62 5.60 8.00 -0.90
N GLY A 63 6.60 8.71 -0.36
CA GLY A 63 6.46 10.12 -0.03
C GLY A 63 6.18 11.04 -1.23
N GLN A 64 6.69 10.71 -2.43
CA GLN A 64 6.36 11.48 -3.64
C GLN A 64 4.88 11.27 -4.02
N LEU A 65 4.41 10.02 -4.04
CA LEU A 65 3.01 9.69 -4.32
C LEU A 65 2.06 10.30 -3.28
N GLU A 66 2.43 10.25 -1.99
CA GLU A 66 1.69 10.87 -0.89
C GLU A 66 1.68 12.40 -1.04
N GLY A 67 2.81 13.01 -1.40
CA GLY A 67 2.90 14.45 -1.66
C GLY A 67 1.98 14.90 -2.79
N ILE A 68 1.97 14.16 -3.90
CA ILE A 68 1.05 14.40 -5.03
C ILE A 68 -0.40 14.27 -4.56
N ASN A 69 -0.74 13.17 -3.87
CA ASN A 69 -2.10 12.93 -3.36
C ASN A 69 -2.56 14.04 -2.41
N ASN A 70 -1.68 14.53 -1.53
CA ASN A 70 -1.99 15.62 -0.61
C ASN A 70 -2.23 16.93 -1.35
N ARG A 71 -1.42 17.25 -2.37
CA ARG A 71 -1.58 18.45 -3.19
C ARG A 71 -2.86 18.40 -4.03
N ILE A 72 -3.23 17.23 -4.58
CA ILE A 72 -4.54 17.00 -5.22
C ILE A 72 -5.69 17.24 -4.24
N LYS A 73 -5.59 16.70 -3.01
CA LYS A 73 -6.59 16.94 -1.95
C LYS A 73 -6.70 18.43 -1.58
N VAL A 74 -5.59 19.18 -1.55
CA VAL A 74 -5.60 20.63 -1.34
C VAL A 74 -6.32 21.33 -2.49
N MET A 75 -5.98 21.03 -3.76
CA MET A 75 -6.66 21.63 -4.92
C MET A 75 -8.17 21.38 -4.89
N LYS A 76 -8.61 20.17 -4.51
CA LYS A 76 -10.04 19.86 -4.36
C LYS A 76 -10.71 20.69 -3.26
N ARG A 77 -10.05 20.87 -2.12
CA ARG A 77 -10.56 21.69 -0.99
C ARG A 77 -10.66 23.17 -1.34
N MET A 78 -9.64 23.72 -2.00
CA MET A 78 -9.62 25.13 -2.42
C MET A 78 -10.72 25.48 -3.41
N ALA A 79 -11.13 24.52 -4.23
CA ALA A 79 -12.21 24.70 -5.20
C ALA A 79 -13.62 24.50 -4.60
N TYR A 80 -13.74 24.15 -3.31
CA TYR A 80 -15.01 23.72 -2.69
C TYR A 80 -15.71 22.59 -3.47
N GLY A 81 -14.92 21.74 -4.14
CA GLY A 81 -15.40 20.68 -5.02
C GLY A 81 -15.50 21.12 -6.48
N TYR A 82 -15.10 20.22 -7.38
CA TYR A 82 -15.30 20.39 -8.83
C TYR A 82 -16.59 19.66 -9.23
N ARG A 83 -17.46 20.33 -9.99
CA ARG A 83 -18.65 19.70 -10.61
C ARG A 83 -18.28 18.77 -11.76
N ASP A 84 -17.20 19.09 -12.46
CA ASP A 84 -16.69 18.37 -13.61
C ASP A 84 -15.37 17.67 -13.26
N SER A 85 -15.38 16.34 -13.33
CA SER A 85 -14.20 15.51 -13.07
C SER A 85 -13.13 15.65 -14.15
N ASP A 86 -13.52 15.83 -15.42
CA ASP A 86 -12.60 15.92 -16.55
C ASP A 86 -11.82 17.23 -16.49
N PHE A 87 -12.52 18.32 -16.16
CA PHE A 87 -11.86 19.60 -15.88
C PHE A 87 -10.92 19.52 -14.68
N PHE A 88 -11.28 18.79 -13.63
CA PHE A 88 -10.40 18.57 -12.49
C PHE A 88 -9.14 17.78 -12.88
N PHE A 89 -9.27 16.74 -13.71
CA PHE A 89 -8.11 16.00 -14.22
C PHE A 89 -7.21 16.85 -15.11
N LEU A 90 -7.77 17.75 -15.92
CA LEU A 90 -6.99 18.75 -16.67
C LEU A 90 -6.17 19.64 -15.75
N LYS A 91 -6.76 20.13 -14.65
CA LYS A 91 -6.05 20.91 -13.62
C LYS A 91 -4.93 20.10 -12.95
N ILE A 92 -5.17 18.83 -12.66
CA ILE A 92 -4.14 17.93 -12.10
C ILE A 92 -2.98 17.75 -13.09
N LYS A 93 -3.27 17.45 -14.36
CA LYS A 93 -2.23 17.28 -15.40
C LYS A 93 -1.40 18.56 -15.58
N ALA A 94 -2.03 19.73 -15.57
CA ALA A 94 -1.33 21.00 -15.63
C ALA A 94 -0.44 21.26 -14.39
N ALA A 95 -0.87 20.82 -13.21
CA ALA A 95 -0.09 20.97 -11.97
C ALA A 95 1.06 19.96 -11.84
N PHE A 96 0.98 18.83 -12.54
CA PHE A 96 1.99 17.77 -12.55
C PHE A 96 2.28 17.30 -13.98
N PRO A 97 3.02 18.09 -14.79
CA PRO A 97 3.28 17.77 -16.20
C PRO A 97 4.18 16.52 -16.42
N GLY A 98 4.69 15.90 -15.34
CA GLY A 98 5.71 14.85 -15.42
C GLY A 98 7.11 15.44 -15.65
N ASN A 99 8.15 14.63 -15.44
CA ASN A 99 9.46 14.99 -15.97
C ASN A 99 9.44 14.77 -17.50
N PRO A 100 10.04 15.66 -18.29
CA PRO A 100 10.19 15.46 -19.73
C PRO A 100 10.99 14.20 -20.07
#